data_AF-A0A9D6NPU7-F1
#
_entry.id   AF-A0A9D6NPU7-F1
#
_cell.length_a   1.000
_cell.length_b   1.000
_cell.length_c   1.000
_cell.angle_alpha   90.00
_cell.angle_beta   90.00
_cell.angle_gamma   90.00
#
_symmetry.space_group_name_H-M   'P 1'
#
loop_
_entity.id
_entity.type
_entity.pdbx_description
1 polymer ?
#
loop_
_entity_poly.entity_id
_entity_poly.type
_entity_poly.pdbx_seq_one_letter_code
_entity_poly.pdbx_strand_id
1 'polypeptide(L)'
;MKRADWIFTIGTIAVIGFFIWLSMFTGHKPYPLPATPEHQTATTQQECLACHDPAKPGVVKPIPAKHPQAWKDQRFKCTVCHLQTK
;
A
#
# COMPACT_ATOMS: atom_id res chain seq x y z
N MET A 1 26.69 -10.86 30.63
CA MET A 1 26.12 -9.64 30.00
C MET A 1 26.08 -8.55 31.04
N LYS A 2 26.62 -7.36 30.76
CA LYS A 2 26.61 -6.25 31.72
C LYS A 2 25.20 -5.69 31.84
N ARG A 3 24.87 -5.02 32.95
CA ARG A 3 23.57 -4.37 33.17
C ARG A 3 23.21 -3.39 32.04
N ALA A 4 24.22 -2.73 31.48
CA ALA A 4 24.08 -1.84 30.32
C ALA A 4 23.65 -2.59 29.05
N ASP A 5 24.21 -3.78 28.79
CA ASP A 5 23.84 -4.59 27.62
C ASP A 5 22.36 -4.99 27.70
N TRP A 6 21.89 -5.36 28.89
CA TRP A 6 20.48 -5.74 29.11
C TRP A 6 19.53 -4.54 28.88
N ILE A 7 19.87 -3.36 29.39
CA ILE A 7 19.07 -2.15 29.13
C ILE A 7 18.99 -1.85 27.62
N PHE A 8 20.12 -1.95 26.90
CA PHE A 8 20.17 -1.75 25.47
C PHE A 8 19.33 -2.77 24.70
N THR A 9 19.43 -4.05 25.06
CA THR A 9 18.64 -5.13 24.43
C THR A 9 17.15 -4.94 24.64
N ILE A 10 16.69 -4.61 25.86
CA ILE A 10 15.27 -4.35 26.13
C ILE A 10 14.79 -3.14 25.33
N GLY A 11 15.56 -2.05 25.33
CA GLY A 11 15.22 -0.85 24.58
C GLY A 11 15.06 -1.14 23.08
N THR A 12 15.96 -1.92 22.50
CA THR A 12 15.91 -2.31 21.10
C THR A 12 14.67 -3.15 20.78
N ILE A 13 14.38 -4.16 21.61
CA ILE A 13 13.18 -5.00 21.45
C ILE A 13 11.91 -4.16 21.57
N ALA A 14 11.86 -3.22 22.53
CA ALA A 14 10.72 -2.34 22.74
C ALA A 14 10.47 -1.44 21.52
N VAL A 15 11.52 -0.86 20.93
CA VAL A 15 11.41 0.00 19.73
C VAL A 15 10.94 -0.81 18.51
N ILE A 16 11.51 -2.00 18.29
CA ILE A 16 11.09 -2.88 17.18
C ILE A 16 9.63 -3.30 17.36
N GLY A 17 9.26 -3.73 18.57
CA GLY A 17 7.88 -4.09 18.90
C GLY A 17 6.90 -2.93 18.69
N PHE A 18 7.30 -1.72 19.07
CA PHE A 18 6.51 -0.51 18.86
C PHE A 18 6.30 -0.20 17.38
N PHE A 19 7.34 -0.35 16.53
CA PHE A 19 7.20 -0.15 15.09
C PHE A 19 6.30 -1.22 14.42
N ILE A 20 6.41 -2.48 14.84
CA ILE A 20 5.52 -3.54 14.36
C ILE A 20 4.07 -3.23 14.74
N TRP A 21 3.84 -2.81 15.99
CA TRP A 21 2.52 -2.41 16.45
C TRP A 21 1.97 -1.23 15.64
N LEU A 22 2.75 -0.16 15.44
CA LEU A 22 2.32 0.94 14.58
C LEU A 22 1.97 0.47 13.17
N SER A 23 2.81 -0.35 12.55
CA SER A 23 2.60 -0.87 11.20
C SER A 23 1.30 -1.66 11.07
N MET A 24 1.01 -2.55 12.01
CA MET A 24 -0.17 -3.42 11.94
C MET A 24 -1.46 -2.71 12.33
N PHE A 25 -1.42 -1.81 13.31
CA PHE A 25 -2.63 -1.23 13.91
C PHE A 25 -3.03 0.14 13.34
N THR A 26 -2.13 0.84 12.63
CA THR A 26 -2.46 2.15 12.02
C THR A 26 -2.68 2.08 10.50
N GLY A 27 -2.39 0.94 9.86
CA GLY A 27 -2.55 0.75 8.43
C GLY A 27 -4.00 0.89 7.98
N HIS A 28 -4.30 1.94 7.20
CA HIS A 28 -5.59 2.06 6.52
C HIS A 28 -5.70 0.96 5.47
N LYS A 29 -6.71 0.11 5.59
CA LYS A 29 -6.97 -0.92 4.57
C LYS A 29 -7.50 -0.23 3.32
N PRO A 30 -6.82 -0.34 2.18
CA PRO A 30 -7.33 0.18 0.92
C PRO A 30 -8.61 -0.55 0.53
N TYR A 31 -9.47 0.13 -0.23
CA TYR A 31 -10.66 -0.50 -0.79
C TYR A 31 -10.24 -1.62 -1.76
N PRO A 32 -10.88 -2.80 -1.69
CA PRO A 32 -10.62 -3.85 -2.65
C PRO A 32 -11.15 -3.47 -4.03
N LEU A 33 -10.60 -4.09 -5.08
CA LEU A 33 -11.05 -3.87 -6.45
C LEU A 33 -12.44 -4.50 -6.64
N PRO A 34 -13.38 -3.84 -7.34
CA PRO A 34 -14.65 -4.44 -7.71
C PRO A 34 -14.48 -5.72 -8.53
N ALA A 35 -15.36 -6.70 -8.35
CA ALA A 35 -15.40 -7.93 -9.17
C ALA A 35 -16.06 -7.71 -10.54
N THR A 36 -15.70 -6.64 -11.26
CA THR A 36 -16.19 -6.41 -12.63
C THR A 36 -15.19 -6.94 -13.67
N PRO A 37 -15.65 -7.26 -14.91
CA PRO A 37 -14.78 -7.82 -15.95
C PRO A 37 -13.53 -6.96 -16.24
N GLU A 38 -13.65 -5.64 -16.14
CA GLU A 38 -12.55 -4.69 -16.39
C GLU A 38 -11.45 -4.81 -15.33
N HIS A 39 -11.84 -5.02 -14.06
CA HIS A 39 -10.89 -5.15 -12.94
C HIS A 39 -10.29 -6.56 -12.83
N GLN A 40 -10.97 -7.57 -13.39
CA GLN A 40 -10.47 -8.94 -13.45
C GLN A 40 -9.44 -9.13 -14.57
N THR A 41 -9.59 -8.40 -15.67
CA THR A 41 -8.69 -8.47 -16.82
C THR A 41 -7.45 -7.59 -16.69
N ALA A 42 -7.52 -6.51 -15.90
CA ALA A 42 -6.37 -5.65 -15.62
C ALA A 42 -5.36 -6.35 -14.70
N THR A 43 -4.18 -6.66 -15.24
CA THR A 43 -3.06 -7.32 -14.54
C THR A 43 -1.82 -6.42 -14.44
N THR A 44 -1.74 -5.39 -15.27
CA THR A 44 -0.64 -4.42 -15.29
C THR A 44 -1.06 -3.07 -14.75
N GLN A 45 -0.08 -2.30 -14.27
CA GLN A 45 -0.31 -0.94 -13.81
C GLN A 45 -0.80 -0.04 -14.95
N GLN A 46 -0.26 -0.22 -16.15
CA GLN A 46 -0.63 0.55 -17.34
C GLN A 46 -2.12 0.36 -17.68
N GLU A 47 -2.64 -0.87 -17.55
CA GLU A 47 -4.06 -1.16 -17.71
C GLU A 47 -4.91 -0.43 -16.65
N CYS A 48 -4.47 -0.39 -15.39
CA CYS A 48 -5.17 0.40 -14.35
C CYS A 48 -5.15 1.91 -14.65
N LEU A 49 -3.99 2.44 -15.08
CA LEU A 49 -3.79 3.85 -15.40
C LEU A 49 -4.46 4.26 -16.72
N ALA A 50 -5.01 3.32 -17.49
CA ALA A 50 -5.86 3.66 -18.63
C ALA A 50 -7.09 4.47 -18.17
N CYS A 51 -7.64 4.13 -17.01
CA CYS A 51 -8.89 4.71 -16.48
C CYS A 51 -8.73 5.49 -15.17
N HIS A 52 -7.63 5.32 -14.42
CA HIS A 52 -7.45 5.92 -13.09
C HIS A 52 -6.33 6.97 -13.00
N ASP A 53 -5.64 7.27 -14.09
CA ASP A 53 -4.54 8.24 -14.10
C ASP A 53 -5.04 9.68 -13.87
N PRO A 54 -4.64 10.35 -12.78
CA PRO A 54 -5.09 11.70 -12.46
C PRO A 54 -4.60 12.76 -13.46
N ALA A 55 -3.58 12.46 -14.29
CA ALA A 55 -3.10 13.37 -15.32
C ALA A 55 -4.00 13.40 -16.56
N LYS A 56 -4.89 12.43 -16.73
CA LYS A 56 -5.80 12.36 -17.89
C LYS A 56 -7.14 13.05 -17.57
N PRO A 57 -7.62 13.97 -18.42
CA PRO A 57 -8.92 14.58 -18.23
C PRO A 57 -10.05 13.55 -18.43
N GLY A 58 -11.11 13.64 -17.62
CA GLY A 58 -12.33 12.82 -17.78
C GLY A 58 -12.24 11.38 -17.28
N VAL A 59 -11.20 11.03 -16.51
CA VAL A 59 -11.02 9.68 -15.97
C VAL A 59 -12.05 9.31 -14.89
N VAL A 60 -12.37 8.02 -14.83
CA VAL A 60 -13.31 7.46 -13.87
C VAL A 60 -12.57 7.25 -12.54
N LYS A 61 -12.96 8.02 -11.51
CA LYS A 61 -12.38 7.95 -10.15
C LYS A 61 -10.84 8.01 -10.19
N PRO A 62 -10.24 9.19 -10.47
CA PRO A 62 -8.79 9.36 -10.49
C PRO A 62 -8.16 8.98 -9.15
N ILE A 63 -6.90 8.54 -9.19
CA ILE A 63 -6.10 8.33 -7.98
C ILE A 63 -6.09 9.62 -7.16
N PRO A 64 -6.51 9.59 -5.88
CA PRO A 64 -6.62 10.80 -5.07
C PRO A 64 -5.23 11.34 -4.70
N ALA A 65 -5.12 12.66 -4.47
CA ALA A 65 -3.87 13.30 -4.09
C ALA A 65 -3.23 12.72 -2.80
N LYS A 66 -4.04 12.15 -1.91
CA LYS A 66 -3.59 11.49 -0.67
C LYS A 66 -3.03 10.07 -0.89
N HIS A 67 -3.13 9.52 -2.10
CA HIS A 67 -2.63 8.18 -2.38
C HIS A 67 -1.09 8.15 -2.29
N PRO A 68 -0.49 7.07 -1.72
CA PRO A 68 0.96 6.88 -1.75
C PRO A 68 1.50 6.97 -3.18
N GLN A 69 2.62 7.66 -3.39
CA GLN A 69 3.11 7.98 -4.75
C GLN A 69 3.79 6.80 -5.46
N ALA A 70 3.75 5.59 -4.87
CA ALA A 70 4.34 4.37 -5.44
C ALA A 70 3.79 4.03 -6.83
N TRP A 71 2.55 4.44 -7.15
CA TRP A 71 1.94 4.26 -8.48
C TRP A 71 2.63 5.04 -9.61
N LYS A 72 3.59 5.91 -9.31
CA LYS A 72 4.43 6.57 -10.33
C LYS A 72 5.59 5.69 -10.80
N ASP A 73 5.97 4.68 -10.01
CA ASP A 73 6.98 3.70 -10.43
C ASP A 73 6.30 2.64 -11.31
N GLN A 74 6.76 2.50 -12.56
CA GLN A 74 6.21 1.57 -13.55
C GLN A 74 6.32 0.09 -13.15
N ARG A 75 7.13 -0.22 -12.14
CA ARG A 75 7.32 -1.58 -11.62
C ARG A 75 6.35 -1.91 -10.50
N PHE A 76 5.64 -0.91 -9.96
CA PHE A 76 4.76 -1.08 -8.82
C PHE A 76 3.39 -1.60 -9.28
N LYS A 77 2.92 -2.69 -8.65
CA LYS A 77 1.61 -3.26 -8.94
C LYS A 77 0.57 -2.70 -7.99
N CYS A 78 -0.51 -2.13 -8.52
CA CYS A 78 -1.65 -1.61 -7.74
C CYS A 78 -2.25 -2.68 -6.79
N THR A 79 -2.19 -3.94 -7.22
CA THR A 79 -2.71 -5.12 -6.51
C THR A 79 -1.91 -5.53 -5.27
N VAL A 80 -0.74 -4.92 -5.02
CA VAL A 80 -0.01 -5.09 -3.74
C VAL A 80 -0.85 -4.61 -2.56
N CYS A 81 -1.64 -3.56 -2.79
CA CYS A 81 -2.50 -2.96 -1.77
C CYS A 81 -3.98 -3.25 -2.09
N HIS A 82 -4.40 -3.06 -3.33
CA HIS A 82 -5.80 -3.25 -3.74
C HIS A 82 -6.07 -4.71 -4.15
N LEU A 83 -6.52 -5.52 -3.20
CA LEU A 83 -6.83 -6.92 -3.44
C LEU A 83 -8.04 -7.07 -4.40
N GLN A 84 -7.93 -7.97 -5.38
CA GLN A 84 -9.08 -8.39 -6.18
C GLN A 84 -10.03 -9.20 -5.29
N THR A 85 -11.29 -8.80 -5.23
CA THR A 85 -12.33 -9.70 -4.70
C THR A 85 -12.53 -10.83 -5.71
N LYS A 86 -12.36 -12.07 -5.25
CA LYS A 86 -12.74 -13.26 -6.02
C LYS A 86 -14.25 -13.35 -6.16
#